data_AF-A0A661P2A5-F1
#
_entry.id   AF-A0A661P2A5-F1
#
_cell.length_a   1.000
_cell.length_b   1.000
_cell.length_c   1.000
_cell.angle_alpha   90.00
_cell.angle_beta   90.00
_cell.angle_gamma   90.00
#
_symmetry.space_group_name_H-M   'P 1'
#
loop_
_entity.id
_entity.type
_entity.pdbx_description
1 polymer ?
#
loop_
_entity_poly.entity_id
_entity_poly.type
_entity_poly.pdbx_seq_one_letter_code
_entity_poly.pdbx_strand_id
1 'polypeptide(L)'
;MVACPWEIPKYSWEDRVPTIQKCNLCYERVTEQGEPPACVTACPTEATIFGERDALLAEARRRLRATPDKYVQKIWGEKEVGGTSVIYISDVDLKLDELVAPLTDATPVPRRTFRVLRHMPVAFVGMATVMSATYWVIERRQRLQQERAAEATEGVVDDSVATDGETTKGDENQ
;
A
#
# COMPACT_ATOMS: atom_id res chain seq x y z
N MET A 1 12.39 -1.51 7.99
CA MET A 1 12.08 -0.34 8.86
C MET A 1 12.03 0.93 8.03
N VAL A 2 11.04 1.10 7.15
CA VAL A 2 10.93 2.29 6.26
C VAL A 2 9.58 2.99 6.40
N ALA A 3 8.56 2.30 6.92
CA ALA A 3 7.19 2.81 7.01
C ALA A 3 6.83 3.45 8.35
N CYS A 4 7.53 3.10 9.45
CA CYS A 4 7.24 3.65 10.77
C CYS A 4 8.08 4.91 11.00
N PRO A 5 7.48 6.09 11.21
CA PRO A 5 8.22 7.35 11.40
C PRO A 5 9.12 7.36 12.64
N TRP A 6 8.79 6.54 13.64
CA TRP A 6 9.51 6.46 14.91
C TRP A 6 10.49 5.28 14.98
N GLU A 7 10.68 4.55 13.89
CA GLU A 7 11.66 3.44 13.79
C GLU A 7 11.56 2.35 14.89
N ILE A 8 10.37 2.19 15.46
CA ILE A 8 10.14 1.32 16.63
C ILE A 8 10.27 -0.19 16.32
N PRO A 9 9.72 -0.74 15.23
CA PRO A 9 9.77 -2.19 15.01
C PRO A 9 11.21 -2.67 14.80
N LYS A 10 11.67 -3.63 15.61
CA LYS A 10 13.02 -4.23 15.52
C LYS A 10 12.92 -5.73 15.22
N TYR A 11 13.98 -6.28 14.63
CA TYR A 11 14.08 -7.72 14.38
C TYR A 11 14.65 -8.45 15.60
N SER A 12 14.11 -9.63 15.89
CA SER A 12 14.74 -10.63 16.76
C SER A 12 15.89 -11.28 16.00
N TRP A 13 17.13 -11.00 16.40
CA TRP A 13 18.34 -11.50 15.72
C TRP A 13 18.78 -12.89 16.19
N GLU A 14 18.22 -13.37 17.31
CA GLU A 14 18.55 -14.67 17.89
C GLU A 14 17.86 -15.83 17.15
N ASP A 15 16.80 -15.56 16.41
CA ASP A 15 16.01 -16.57 15.71
C ASP A 15 16.53 -16.83 14.30
N ARG A 16 16.55 -18.10 13.88
CA ARG A 16 16.88 -18.48 12.48
C ARG A 16 15.93 -17.84 11.47
N VAL A 17 14.69 -17.55 11.89
CA VAL A 17 13.69 -16.78 11.14
C VAL A 17 13.37 -15.54 11.97
N PRO A 18 13.94 -14.37 11.63
CA PRO A 18 13.82 -13.18 12.48
C PRO A 18 12.39 -12.66 12.47
N THR A 19 11.77 -12.61 13.65
CA THR A 19 10.45 -12.00 13.84
C THR A 19 10.57 -10.51 14.12
N ILE A 20 9.58 -9.71 13.69
CA ILE A 20 9.54 -8.28 14.02
C ILE A 20 8.78 -8.12 15.33
N GLN A 21 9.41 -7.46 16.31
CA GLN A 21 8.82 -7.17 17.60
C GLN A 21 8.75 -5.66 17.86
N LYS A 22 7.75 -5.28 18.65
CA LYS A 22 7.53 -3.92 19.17
C LYS A 22 6.66 -4.00 20.41
N CYS A 23 6.54 -2.88 21.12
CA CYS A 23 5.53 -2.73 22.18
C CYS A 23 4.12 -3.08 21.64
N ASN A 24 3.45 -3.98 22.34
CA ASN A 24 2.05 -4.37 22.13
C ASN A 24 1.10 -3.74 23.16
N LEU A 25 1.60 -2.76 23.94
CA LEU A 25 0.88 -2.08 25.01
C LEU A 25 0.29 -3.05 26.06
N CYS A 26 0.95 -4.20 26.27
CA CYS A 26 0.47 -5.29 27.12
C CYS A 26 -0.97 -5.71 26.79
N TYR A 27 -1.31 -5.83 25.50
CA TYR A 27 -2.66 -6.14 25.00
C TYR A 27 -3.39 -7.19 25.83
N GLU A 28 -2.84 -8.40 25.98
CA GLU A 28 -3.45 -9.50 26.74
C GLU A 28 -3.75 -9.10 28.19
N ARG A 29 -2.83 -8.39 28.83
CA ARG A 29 -2.96 -7.95 30.22
C ARG A 29 -4.08 -6.93 30.39
N VAL A 30 -4.20 -6.00 29.44
CA VAL A 30 -5.24 -4.96 29.44
C VAL A 30 -6.60 -5.56 29.10
N THR A 31 -6.69 -6.45 28.10
CA THR A 31 -7.98 -6.95 27.61
C THR A 31 -8.52 -8.14 28.39
N GLU A 32 -7.65 -9.03 28.87
CA GLU A 32 -8.06 -10.29 29.50
C GLU A 32 -8.08 -10.17 31.03
N GLN A 33 -7.11 -9.47 31.61
CA GLN A 33 -6.96 -9.35 33.07
C GLN A 33 -7.54 -8.03 33.60
N GLY A 34 -7.78 -7.05 32.72
CA GLY A 34 -8.21 -5.71 33.12
C GLY A 34 -7.15 -4.93 33.90
N GLU A 35 -5.89 -5.36 33.82
CA GLU A 35 -4.78 -4.72 34.53
C GLU A 35 -4.07 -3.70 33.64
N PRO A 36 -3.49 -2.62 34.21
CA PRO A 36 -2.66 -1.70 33.45
C PRO A 36 -1.38 -2.38 32.92
N PRO A 37 -0.73 -1.80 31.90
CA PRO A 37 0.51 -2.33 31.35
C PRO A 37 1.60 -2.53 32.41
N ALA A 38 2.46 -3.52 32.18
CA ALA A 38 3.49 -3.91 33.14
C ALA A 38 4.43 -2.76 33.53
N CYS A 39 4.85 -1.95 32.55
CA CYS A 39 5.70 -0.79 32.80
C CYS A 39 5.01 0.29 33.64
N VAL A 40 3.68 0.41 33.56
CA VAL A 40 2.88 1.37 34.33
C VAL A 40 2.80 0.91 35.78
N THR A 41 2.47 -0.37 36.02
CA THR A 41 2.43 -0.95 37.37
C THR A 41 3.80 -0.94 38.05
N ALA A 42 4.87 -1.12 37.28
CA ALA A 42 6.23 -1.15 37.80
C ALA A 42 6.77 0.24 38.20
N CYS A 43 6.14 1.33 37.77
CA CYS A 43 6.64 2.68 38.02
C CYS A 43 6.20 3.19 39.40
N PRO A 44 7.11 3.31 40.39
CA PRO A 44 6.73 3.74 41.74
C PRO A 44 6.41 5.23 41.85
N THR A 45 6.85 6.03 40.88
CA THR A 45 6.73 7.50 40.88
C THR A 45 5.59 8.01 39.99
N GLU A 46 4.81 7.11 39.38
CA GLU A 46 3.70 7.46 38.48
C GLU A 46 4.12 8.39 37.32
N ALA A 47 5.36 8.18 36.84
CA ALA A 47 5.86 8.85 35.65
C ALA A 47 5.10 8.36 34.40
N THR A 48 4.77 7.07 34.37
CA THR A 48 3.92 6.45 33.35
C THR A 48 2.55 6.17 33.93
N ILE A 49 1.51 6.63 33.26
CA ILE A 49 0.10 6.41 33.63
C ILE A 49 -0.67 5.85 32.43
N PHE A 50 -1.74 5.12 32.69
CA PHE A 50 -2.56 4.47 31.66
C PHE A 50 -4.04 4.81 31.86
N GLY A 51 -4.76 4.98 30.76
CA GLY A 51 -6.18 5.31 30.77
C GLY A 51 -6.65 5.88 29.44
N GLU A 52 -7.84 6.48 29.45
CA GLU A 52 -8.43 7.12 28.28
C GLU A 52 -7.60 8.29 27.79
N ARG A 53 -7.43 8.39 26.47
CA ARG A 53 -6.51 9.38 25.85
C ARG A 53 -6.84 10.82 26.24
N ASP A 54 -8.12 11.17 26.29
CA ASP A 54 -8.54 12.53 26.63
C ASP A 54 -8.26 12.88 28.10
N ALA A 55 -8.41 11.91 29.00
CA ALA A 55 -8.04 12.05 30.40
C ALA A 55 -6.52 12.21 30.57
N LEU A 56 -5.73 11.43 29.83
CA LEU A 56 -4.27 11.54 29.82
C LEU A 56 -3.79 12.89 29.28
N LEU A 57 -4.42 13.42 28.23
CA LEU A 57 -4.12 14.76 27.72
C LEU A 57 -4.49 15.86 28.72
N ALA A 58 -5.62 15.72 29.41
CA ALA A 58 -5.99 16.67 30.48
C ALA A 58 -4.97 16.65 31.62
N GLU A 59 -4.52 15.46 32.03
CA GLU A 59 -3.51 15.27 33.07
C GLU A 59 -2.14 15.81 32.65
N ALA A 60 -1.70 15.55 31.41
CA ALA A 60 -0.47 16.11 30.86
C ALA A 60 -0.49 17.65 30.89
N ARG A 61 -1.59 18.27 30.43
CA ARG A 61 -1.77 19.73 30.48
C ARG A 61 -1.82 20.26 31.91
N ARG A 62 -2.38 19.50 32.87
CA ARG A 62 -2.37 19.85 34.29
C ARG A 62 -0.94 19.88 34.84
N ARG A 63 -0.13 18.83 34.58
CA ARG A 63 1.28 18.75 34.99
C ARG A 63 2.13 19.87 34.40
N LEU A 64 1.95 20.19 33.11
CA LEU A 64 2.66 21.29 32.44
C LEU A 64 2.35 22.65 33.08
N ARG A 65 1.08 22.92 33.42
CA ARG A 65 0.67 24.17 34.09
C ARG A 65 1.10 24.25 35.54
N ALA A 66 1.14 23.13 36.25
CA ALA A 66 1.50 23.09 37.67
C ALA A 66 3.00 23.38 37.91
N THR A 67 3.86 23.00 36.95
CA THR A 67 5.32 23.17 37.03
C THR A 67 5.88 23.66 35.71
N PRO A 68 5.65 24.93 35.34
CA PRO A 68 6.03 25.45 34.04
C PRO A 68 7.55 25.55 33.85
N ASP A 69 8.30 25.81 34.93
CA ASP A 69 9.75 25.96 34.88
C ASP A 69 10.49 24.63 34.69
N LYS A 70 9.82 23.50 34.96
CA LYS A 70 10.41 22.17 34.87
C LYS A 70 10.24 21.55 33.49
N TYR A 71 9.12 21.80 32.81
CA TYR A 71 8.79 21.13 31.57
C TYR A 71 8.82 22.07 30.38
N VAL A 72 9.24 21.53 29.23
CA VAL A 72 8.96 22.16 27.95
C VAL A 72 7.45 22.20 27.77
N GLN A 73 6.89 23.36 27.40
CA GLN A 73 5.45 23.57 27.24
C GLN A 73 4.92 22.95 25.93
N LYS A 74 5.18 21.65 25.76
CA LYS A 74 4.82 20.85 24.60
C LYS A 74 4.43 19.43 25.03
N ILE A 75 3.38 18.91 24.42
CA ILE A 75 2.98 17.51 24.55
C ILE A 75 3.31 16.83 23.22
N TRP A 76 4.23 15.86 23.25
CA TRP A 76 4.55 15.07 22.08
C TRP A 76 3.54 13.92 21.94
N GLY A 77 3.03 13.73 20.73
CA GLY A 77 2.04 12.71 20.40
C GLY A 77 0.58 13.20 20.40
N GLU A 78 0.35 14.50 20.67
CA GLU A 78 -1.00 15.06 20.63
C GLU A 78 -1.55 15.13 19.20
N LYS A 79 -0.73 15.54 18.23
CA LYS A 79 -1.15 15.84 16.85
C LYS A 79 -0.28 15.19 15.79
N GLU A 80 0.90 14.73 16.17
CA GLU A 80 1.91 14.11 15.31
C GLU A 80 1.32 12.87 14.64
N VAL A 81 1.37 12.82 13.30
CA VAL A 81 0.92 11.67 12.51
C VAL A 81 -0.56 11.29 12.77
N GLY A 82 -1.40 12.29 13.09
CA GLY A 82 -2.81 12.07 13.42
C GLY A 82 -3.08 11.72 14.90
N GLY A 83 -2.07 11.87 15.76
CA GLY A 83 -2.16 11.63 17.19
C GLY A 83 -1.74 10.20 17.56
N THR A 84 -0.94 10.07 18.61
CA THR A 84 -0.46 8.77 19.12
C THR A 84 -1.25 8.34 20.36
N SER A 85 -1.17 7.04 20.67
CA SER A 85 -1.71 6.46 21.90
C SER A 85 -0.75 6.56 23.10
N VAL A 86 0.52 6.87 22.84
CA VAL A 86 1.54 7.11 23.86
C VAL A 86 1.99 8.56 23.71
N ILE A 87 1.75 9.36 24.76
CA ILE A 87 2.06 10.78 24.81
C ILE A 87 3.17 11.03 25.83
N TYR A 88 3.99 12.05 25.56
CA TYR A 88 5.12 12.40 26.42
C TYR A 88 5.07 13.86 26.83
N ILE A 89 5.52 14.12 28.06
CA ILE A 89 5.94 15.43 28.55
C ILE A 89 7.38 15.27 29.06
N SER A 90 8.22 16.27 28.83
CA SER A 90 9.63 16.23 29.22
C SER A 90 10.14 17.62 29.52
N ASP A 91 11.15 17.67 30.36
CA ASP A 91 11.98 18.82 30.69
C ASP A 91 12.98 19.18 29.57
N VAL A 92 13.24 18.25 28.65
CA VAL A 92 14.11 18.46 27.49
C VAL A 92 13.34 18.28 26.18
N ASP A 93 13.87 18.86 25.11
CA ASP A 93 13.34 18.59 23.78
C ASP A 93 13.73 17.17 23.34
N LEU A 94 12.74 16.30 23.22
CA LEU A 94 12.93 14.91 22.82
C LEU A 94 13.23 14.74 21.34
N LYS A 95 13.15 15.81 20.53
CA LYS A 95 13.41 15.79 19.07
C LYS A 95 12.58 14.77 18.30
N LEU A 96 11.44 14.34 18.84
CA LEU A 96 10.51 13.45 18.14
C LEU A 96 10.03 14.08 16.84
N ASP A 97 9.97 15.41 16.78
CA ASP A 97 9.61 16.17 15.58
C ASP A 97 10.61 16.01 14.44
N GLU A 98 11.91 15.81 14.74
CA GLU A 98 12.93 15.59 13.71
C GLU A 98 12.71 14.23 13.04
N LEU A 99 12.36 13.20 13.82
CA LEU A 99 12.02 11.87 13.30
C LEU A 99 10.75 11.89 12.44
N VAL A 100 9.76 12.73 12.79
CA VAL A 100 8.52 12.89 12.03
C VAL A 100 8.48 14.12 11.12
N ALA A 101 9.61 14.79 10.90
CA ALA A 101 9.69 16.04 10.12
C ALA A 101 8.99 15.98 8.75
N PRO A 102 9.08 14.88 7.96
CA PRO A 102 8.34 14.78 6.69
C PRO A 102 6.83 14.56 6.84
N LEU A 103 6.33 14.33 8.06
CA LEU A 103 4.96 13.92 8.42
C LEU A 103 4.39 14.78 9.56
N THR A 104 4.68 16.09 9.53
CA THR A 104 4.17 17.07 10.50
C THR A 104 2.68 17.39 10.34
N ASP A 105 2.02 16.81 9.34
CA ASP A 105 0.58 16.96 9.17
C ASP A 105 -0.21 16.10 10.17
N ALA A 106 -1.33 16.63 10.68
CA ALA A 106 -2.23 15.92 11.58
C ALA A 106 -3.02 14.80 10.88
N THR A 107 -2.55 14.30 9.73
CA THR A 107 -3.22 13.22 9.01
C THR A 107 -2.65 11.86 9.45
N PRO A 108 -3.53 10.89 9.77
CA PRO A 108 -3.07 9.54 10.02
C PRO A 108 -2.36 8.96 8.79
N VAL A 109 -1.16 8.39 8.98
CA VAL A 109 -0.39 7.73 7.91
C VAL A 109 -1.23 6.74 7.08
N PRO A 110 -2.07 5.87 7.68
CA PRO A 110 -2.90 4.94 6.90
C PRO A 110 -3.85 5.63 5.92
N ARG A 111 -4.39 6.80 6.27
CA ARG A 111 -5.31 7.55 5.39
C ARG A 111 -4.61 8.06 4.13
N ARG A 112 -3.32 8.38 4.23
CA ARG A 112 -2.51 8.86 3.10
C ARG A 112 -2.30 7.76 2.08
N THR A 113 -1.88 6.58 2.55
CA THR A 113 -1.67 5.40 1.69
C THR A 113 -3.00 4.90 1.12
N PHE A 114 -4.05 4.84 1.94
CA PHE A 114 -5.36 4.34 1.52
C PHE A 114 -5.98 5.19 0.41
N ARG A 115 -5.76 6.52 0.42
CA ARG A 115 -6.21 7.41 -0.65
C ARG A 115 -5.67 6.98 -2.02
N VAL A 116 -4.38 6.61 -2.08
CA VAL A 116 -3.71 6.18 -3.31
C VAL A 116 -4.11 4.75 -3.66
N LEU A 117 -4.08 3.82 -2.69
CA LEU A 117 -4.46 2.42 -2.87
C LEU A 117 -5.89 2.25 -3.40
N ARG A 118 -6.83 3.12 -3.00
CA ARG A 118 -8.21 3.09 -3.48
C ARG A 118 -8.33 3.27 -5.00
N HIS A 119 -7.34 3.85 -5.66
CA HIS A 119 -7.32 4.00 -7.12
C HIS A 119 -6.77 2.77 -7.87
N MET A 120 -6.15 1.81 -7.18
CA MET A 120 -5.58 0.62 -7.82
C MET A 120 -6.60 -0.22 -8.60
N PRO A 121 -7.82 -0.52 -8.09
CA PRO A 121 -8.80 -1.29 -8.85
C PRO A 121 -9.16 -0.63 -10.19
N VAL A 122 -9.27 0.70 -10.22
CA VAL A 122 -9.56 1.45 -11.44
C VAL A 122 -8.42 1.33 -12.44
N ALA A 123 -7.17 1.39 -11.98
CA ALA A 123 -5.99 1.20 -12.84
C ALA A 123 -5.96 -0.21 -13.44
N PHE A 124 -6.27 -1.25 -12.66
CA PHE A 124 -6.31 -2.64 -13.15
C PHE A 124 -7.45 -2.86 -14.16
N VAL A 125 -8.65 -2.37 -13.87
CA VAL A 125 -9.79 -2.48 -14.80
C VAL A 125 -9.50 -1.70 -16.09
N GLY A 126 -8.92 -0.51 -15.99
CA GLY A 126 -8.50 0.28 -17.15
C GLY A 126 -7.49 -0.47 -18.01
N MET A 127 -6.44 -1.02 -17.40
CA MET A 127 -5.43 -1.82 -18.11
C MET A 127 -6.03 -3.06 -18.77
N ALA A 128 -6.89 -3.80 -18.06
CA ALA A 128 -7.56 -4.98 -18.59
C ALA A 128 -8.46 -4.63 -19.78
N THR A 129 -9.19 -3.51 -19.71
CA THR A 129 -10.07 -3.05 -20.79
C THR A 129 -9.26 -2.71 -22.04
N VAL A 130 -8.14 -2.01 -21.89
CA VAL A 130 -7.23 -1.68 -23.01
C VAL A 130 -6.63 -2.94 -23.63
N MET A 131 -6.20 -3.91 -22.80
CA MET A 131 -5.67 -5.17 -23.30
C MET A 131 -6.71 -6.00 -24.04
N SER A 132 -7.91 -6.14 -23.50
CA SER A 132 -9.01 -6.86 -24.15
C SER A 132 -9.45 -6.19 -25.46
N ALA A 133 -9.52 -4.86 -25.49
CA ALA A 133 -9.85 -4.11 -26.71
C ALA A 133 -8.78 -4.30 -27.79
N THR A 134 -7.49 -4.25 -27.41
CA THR A 134 -6.38 -4.45 -28.35
C THR A 134 -6.37 -5.87 -28.91
N TYR A 135 -6.56 -6.87 -28.04
CA TYR A 135 -6.68 -8.27 -28.43
C TYR A 135 -7.82 -8.47 -29.44
N TRP A 136 -9.01 -7.94 -29.15
CA TRP A 136 -10.17 -8.04 -30.04
C TRP A 136 -9.92 -7.41 -31.43
N VAL A 137 -9.23 -6.26 -31.48
CA VAL A 137 -8.89 -5.61 -32.75
C VAL A 137 -7.88 -6.45 -33.56
N ILE A 138 -6.88 -7.05 -32.91
CA ILE A 138 -5.89 -7.89 -33.57
C ILE A 138 -6.55 -9.16 -34.12
N GLU A 139 -7.35 -9.85 -33.32
CA GLU A 139 -8.06 -11.07 -33.73
C GLU A 139 -9.04 -10.80 -34.89
N ARG A 140 -9.79 -9.68 -34.81
CA ARG A 140 -10.66 -9.22 -35.89
C ARG A 140 -9.88 -9.00 -37.20
N ARG A 141 -8.71 -8.37 -37.14
CA ARG A 141 -7.86 -8.11 -38.32
C ARG A 141 -7.28 -9.41 -38.89
N GLN A 142 -6.80 -10.31 -38.03
CA GLN A 142 -6.27 -11.61 -38.44
C GLN A 142 -7.33 -12.46 -39.15
N ARG A 143 -8.56 -12.50 -38.64
CA ARG A 143 -9.65 -13.24 -39.28
C ARG A 143 -9.97 -12.71 -40.67
N LEU A 144 -10.06 -11.38 -40.83
CA LEU A 144 -10.30 -10.76 -42.14
C LEU A 144 -9.13 -10.96 -43.13
N GLN A 145 -7.89 -11.04 -42.64
CA GLN A 145 -6.73 -11.36 -43.48
C GLN A 145 -6.74 -12.82 -43.94
N GLN A 146 -7.18 -13.75 -43.08
CA GLN A 146 -7.35 -15.16 -43.44
C GLN A 146 -8.45 -15.35 -44.48
N GLU A 147 -9.61 -14.68 -44.30
CA GLU A 147 -10.71 -14.69 -45.29
C GLU A 147 -10.22 -14.16 -46.65
N ARG A 148 -9.52 -13.02 -46.69
CA ARG A 148 -8.94 -12.47 -47.94
C ARG A 148 -7.85 -13.34 -48.54
N ALA A 149 -7.04 -14.01 -47.72
CA ALA A 149 -6.03 -14.94 -48.20
C ALA A 149 -6.68 -16.19 -48.81
N ALA A 150 -7.74 -16.71 -48.19
CA ALA A 150 -8.54 -17.82 -48.68
C ALA A 150 -9.18 -17.49 -50.04
N GLU A 151 -9.83 -16.33 -50.15
CA GLU A 151 -10.40 -15.82 -51.41
C GLU A 151 -9.33 -15.61 -52.49
N ALA A 152 -8.13 -15.14 -52.12
CA ALA A 152 -7.01 -15.02 -53.07
C ALA A 152 -6.50 -16.39 -53.55
N THR A 153 -6.47 -17.42 -52.70
CA THR A 153 -6.18 -18.80 -53.12
C THR A 153 -7.29 -19.39 -53.98
N GLU A 154 -8.57 -19.16 -53.66
CA GLU A 154 -9.69 -19.66 -54.48
C GLU A 154 -9.74 -18.97 -55.84
N GLY A 155 -9.49 -17.66 -55.91
CA GLY A 155 -9.37 -16.93 -57.18
C GLY A 155 -8.20 -17.38 -58.04
N VAL A 156 -7.07 -17.76 -57.44
CA VAL A 156 -5.93 -18.36 -58.18
C VAL A 156 -6.24 -19.78 -58.67
N VAL A 157 -7.05 -20.56 -57.93
CA VAL A 157 -7.50 -21.88 -58.36
C VAL A 157 -8.50 -21.78 -59.52
N ASP A 158 -9.44 -20.83 -59.49
CA ASP A 158 -10.42 -20.60 -60.57
C ASP A 158 -9.74 -20.13 -61.88
N ASP A 159 -8.74 -19.23 -61.79
CA ASP A 159 -7.96 -18.76 -62.96
C ASP A 159 -7.01 -19.85 -63.53
N SER A 160 -6.53 -20.77 -62.67
CA SER A 160 -5.74 -21.93 -63.12
C SER A 160 -6.57 -23.02 -63.80
N VAL A 161 -7.84 -23.19 -63.42
CA VAL A 161 -8.77 -24.12 -64.10
C VAL A 161 -9.25 -23.55 -65.45
N ALA A 162 -9.28 -22.21 -65.61
CA ALA A 162 -9.58 -21.58 -66.88
C ALA A 162 -8.44 -21.65 -67.92
N THR A 163 -7.19 -21.88 -67.49
CA THR A 163 -6.00 -21.86 -68.38
C THR A 163 -5.52 -23.24 -68.85
N ASP A 164 -6.04 -24.34 -68.30
CA ASP A 164 -5.71 -25.72 -68.71
C ASP A 164 -6.56 -26.25 -69.90
N GLY A 165 -7.32 -25.38 -70.58
CA GLY A 165 -8.22 -25.75 -71.69
C GLY A 165 -7.65 -25.65 -73.11
N GLU A 166 -6.43 -25.12 -73.30
CA GLU A 166 -5.95 -24.77 -74.65
C GLU A 166 -4.50 -25.20 -74.89
N THR A 167 -4.24 -26.51 -75.09
CA THR A 167 -3.13 -26.99 -75.95
C THR A 167 -3.18 -28.51 -76.18
N THR A 168 -3.76 -28.93 -77.31
CA THR A 168 -3.19 -30.01 -78.13
C THR A 168 -3.31 -29.64 -79.61
N LYS A 169 -2.18 -29.13 -80.12
CA LYS A 169 -1.92 -28.86 -81.54
C LYS A 169 -1.85 -30.20 -82.27
N GLY A 170 -2.53 -30.29 -83.41
CA GLY A 170 -2.66 -31.51 -84.19
C GLY A 170 -1.38 -32.01 -84.85
N ASP A 171 -1.47 -33.24 -85.36
CA ASP A 171 -0.77 -33.77 -86.53
C ASP A 171 -1.40 -35.13 -86.88
N GLU A 172 -1.94 -35.29 -88.10
CA GLU A 172 -1.78 -36.45 -89.01
C GLU A 172 -2.84 -36.48 -90.14
N ASN A 173 -2.45 -35.95 -91.30
CA ASN A 173 -2.44 -36.63 -92.60
C ASN A 173 -3.67 -37.48 -93.02
N GLN A 174 -4.52 -36.92 -93.90
CA GLN A 174 -5.07 -37.48 -95.17
C GLN A 174 -6.44 -36.90 -95.53
#